data_AF-A0A1C5EQV5-F1
#
_entry.id   AF-A0A1C5EQV5-F1
#
_cell.length_a   1.000
_cell.length_b   1.000
_cell.length_c   1.000
_cell.angle_alpha   90.00
_cell.angle_beta   90.00
_cell.angle_gamma   90.00
#
_symmetry.space_group_name_H-M   'P 1'
#
loop_
_entity.id
_entity.type
_entity.pdbx_description
1 polymer ?
#
loop_
_entity_poly.entity_id
_entity_poly.type
_entity_poly.pdbx_seq_one_letter_code
_entity_poly.pdbx_strand_id
1 'polypeptide(L)'
;MFPARVLAGAPLALVILALPGCSSLRGCTDTTAKRGEAGVKVQVEDTSGQPLGVTAEVVDWRLEPHPQVPSEGDQVHFHYRFDGADEISDPGVDACAVDKERVALGCQTVYSSEAFGPDADLTGDDWLAVEHPEQVAGVLLIPNDQSYDRRTCEQDVKDGGGTHPPEPAGLGDQL
;
A
#
# COMPACT_ATOMS: atom_id res chain seq x y z
N MET A 1 -26.15 -60.68 61.07
CA MET A 1 -24.69 -60.63 60.84
C MET A 1 -24.42 -59.56 59.80
N PHE A 2 -23.79 -58.46 60.20
CA PHE A 2 -22.97 -57.62 59.29
C PHE A 2 -21.67 -58.38 58.96
N PRO A 3 -20.80 -57.98 58.01
CA PRO A 3 -20.87 -56.99 56.92
C PRO A 3 -20.41 -57.65 55.58
N ALA A 4 -20.20 -56.97 54.45
CA ALA A 4 -18.89 -56.40 54.11
C ALA A 4 -18.96 -55.59 52.81
N ARG A 5 -18.54 -54.33 52.93
CA ARG A 5 -18.15 -53.43 51.85
C ARG A 5 -17.01 -54.02 51.04
N VAL A 6 -17.01 -53.80 49.73
CA VAL A 6 -15.77 -53.66 48.94
C VAL A 6 -15.91 -52.43 48.04
N LEU A 7 -15.03 -51.47 48.30
CA LEU A 7 -14.68 -50.33 47.45
C LEU A 7 -13.79 -50.82 46.30
N ALA A 8 -14.08 -50.41 45.08
CA ALA A 8 -13.13 -50.30 43.96
C ALA A 8 -13.89 -49.59 42.83
N GLY A 9 -13.44 -48.55 42.16
CA GLY A 9 -12.18 -47.82 42.13
C GLY A 9 -12.37 -46.93 40.91
N ALA A 10 -12.51 -45.61 41.11
CA ALA A 10 -12.72 -44.70 40.00
C ALA A 10 -11.41 -44.59 39.21
N PRO A 11 -11.38 -44.90 37.90
CA PRO A 11 -10.22 -44.56 37.10
C PRO A 11 -10.30 -43.06 36.80
N LEU A 12 -9.36 -42.31 37.38
CA LEU A 12 -8.99 -40.97 36.93
C LEU A 12 -8.50 -41.08 35.48
N ALA A 13 -9.40 -40.94 34.53
CA ALA A 13 -9.05 -40.69 33.14
C ALA A 13 -8.56 -39.24 33.04
N LEU A 14 -7.26 -39.03 33.23
CA LEU A 14 -6.59 -37.77 32.96
C LEU A 14 -6.54 -37.60 31.44
N VAL A 15 -7.60 -37.02 30.86
CA VAL A 15 -7.60 -36.60 29.46
C VAL A 15 -6.68 -35.38 29.37
N ILE A 16 -5.49 -35.60 28.80
CA ILE A 16 -4.59 -34.53 28.38
C ILE A 16 -5.27 -33.86 27.19
N LEU A 17 -5.95 -32.73 27.45
CA LEU A 17 -6.36 -31.80 26.40
C LEU A 17 -5.08 -31.23 25.78
N ALA A 18 -4.60 -31.87 24.73
CA ALA A 18 -3.67 -31.25 23.79
C ALA A 18 -4.44 -30.11 23.12
N LEU A 19 -4.31 -28.90 23.68
CA LEU A 19 -4.70 -27.68 23.00
C LEU A 19 -3.88 -27.63 21.71
N PRO A 20 -4.48 -27.75 20.50
CA PRO A 20 -3.74 -27.44 19.29
C PRO A 20 -3.36 -25.97 19.43
N GLY A 21 -2.05 -25.71 19.33
CA GLY A 21 -1.53 -24.37 19.28
C GLY A 21 -2.22 -23.63 18.14
N CYS A 22 -3.22 -22.83 18.48
CA CYS A 22 -3.57 -21.68 17.69
C CYS A 22 -2.47 -20.67 17.94
N SER A 23 -1.36 -20.82 17.23
CA SER A 23 -0.67 -19.66 16.71
C SER A 23 -1.71 -18.97 15.83
N SER A 24 -2.52 -18.10 16.43
CA SER A 24 -3.20 -17.09 15.65
C SER A 24 -2.07 -16.37 14.93
N LEU A 25 -1.89 -16.70 13.66
CA LEU A 25 -1.99 -15.76 12.55
C LEU A 25 -2.44 -14.39 13.07
N ARG A 26 -1.56 -13.68 13.77
CA ARG A 26 -1.65 -12.24 13.95
C ARG A 26 -1.20 -11.66 12.63
N GLY A 27 -2.00 -11.94 11.59
CA GLY A 27 -1.98 -11.14 10.40
C GLY A 27 -2.22 -9.72 10.87
N CYS A 28 -1.38 -8.81 10.39
CA CYS A 28 -1.68 -7.39 10.36
C CYS A 28 -3.18 -7.26 10.05
N THR A 29 -3.93 -6.55 10.88
CA THR A 29 -5.29 -6.24 10.47
C THR A 29 -5.12 -5.23 9.35
N ASP A 30 -5.12 -5.73 8.10
CA ASP A 30 -5.20 -4.88 6.92
C ASP A 30 -6.32 -3.88 7.19
N THR A 31 -6.01 -2.62 6.96
CA THR A 31 -6.87 -1.55 7.44
C THR A 31 -8.19 -1.61 6.71
N THR A 32 -9.27 -1.24 7.40
CA THR A 32 -10.57 -1.01 6.74
C THR A 32 -10.56 0.31 5.96
N ALA A 33 -9.43 1.01 5.91
CA ALA A 33 -9.28 2.22 5.12
C ALA A 33 -9.51 1.84 3.65
N LYS A 34 -10.38 2.59 3.01
CA LYS A 34 -10.66 2.39 1.60
C LYS A 34 -9.66 3.20 0.79
N ARG A 35 -9.28 2.64 -0.35
CA ARG A 35 -8.61 3.41 -1.39
C ARG A 35 -9.45 4.63 -1.73
N GLY A 36 -8.82 5.81 -1.71
CA GLY A 36 -9.46 7.03 -2.16
C GLY A 36 -9.63 7.06 -3.68
N GLU A 37 -10.39 8.02 -4.18
CA GLU A 37 -10.66 8.13 -5.62
C GLU A 37 -9.39 8.56 -6.37
N ALA A 38 -9.00 7.78 -7.36
CA ALA A 38 -7.81 8.06 -8.16
C ALA A 38 -8.05 9.22 -9.13
N GLY A 39 -7.04 10.06 -9.32
CA GLY A 39 -7.13 11.25 -10.17
C GLY A 39 -5.78 11.70 -10.69
N VAL A 40 -5.80 12.53 -11.74
CA VAL A 40 -4.60 13.21 -12.26
C VAL A 40 -4.05 14.19 -11.21
N LYS A 41 -4.94 14.75 -10.39
CA LYS A 41 -4.61 15.65 -9.28
C LYS A 41 -5.40 15.22 -8.06
N VAL A 42 -4.73 14.97 -6.95
CA VAL A 42 -5.34 14.45 -5.72
C VAL A 42 -4.85 15.22 -4.49
N GLN A 43 -5.72 15.33 -3.49
CA GLN A 43 -5.29 15.72 -2.15
C GLN A 43 -4.75 14.48 -1.46
N VAL A 44 -3.53 14.55 -0.93
CA VAL A 44 -2.94 13.43 -0.20
C VAL A 44 -3.70 13.25 1.11
N GLU A 45 -4.09 12.02 1.39
CA GLU A 45 -4.91 11.61 2.51
C GLU A 45 -4.12 10.69 3.46
N ASP A 46 -4.27 10.92 4.76
CA ASP A 46 -3.74 10.01 5.78
C ASP A 46 -4.51 8.68 5.81
N THR A 47 -4.13 7.80 6.75
CA THR A 47 -4.74 6.48 6.91
C THR A 47 -6.19 6.51 7.41
N SER A 48 -6.69 7.69 7.80
CA SER A 48 -8.09 7.95 8.15
C SER A 48 -8.88 8.64 7.02
N GLY A 49 -8.26 8.86 5.86
CA GLY A 49 -8.86 9.59 4.73
C GLY A 49 -8.93 11.11 4.96
N GLN A 50 -8.13 11.66 5.89
CA GLN A 50 -8.08 13.10 6.13
C GLN A 50 -7.00 13.76 5.26
N PRO A 51 -7.30 14.90 4.61
CA PRO A 51 -6.30 15.60 3.81
C PRO A 51 -5.11 16.10 4.64
N LEU A 52 -3.90 15.86 4.14
CA LEU A 52 -2.64 16.31 4.76
C LEU A 52 -2.26 17.76 4.39
N GLY A 53 -3.04 18.42 3.55
CA GLY A 53 -2.71 19.74 3.00
C GLY A 53 -1.66 19.70 1.89
N VAL A 54 -1.29 18.50 1.43
CA VAL A 54 -0.43 18.25 0.29
C VAL A 54 -1.27 17.88 -0.93
N THR A 55 -0.92 18.40 -2.09
CA THR A 55 -1.51 18.03 -3.37
C THR A 55 -0.49 17.28 -4.20
N ALA A 56 -0.85 16.14 -4.78
CA ALA A 56 -0.03 15.43 -5.75
C ALA A 56 -0.70 15.51 -7.14
N GLU A 57 0.09 15.73 -8.19
CA GLU A 57 -0.41 15.94 -9.55
C GLU A 57 0.50 15.28 -10.60
N VAL A 58 -0.08 14.55 -11.55
CA VAL A 58 0.59 14.19 -12.81
C VAL A 58 0.52 15.39 -13.73
N VAL A 59 1.68 15.93 -14.08
CA VAL A 59 1.82 17.13 -14.90
C VAL A 59 1.76 16.79 -16.38
N ASP A 60 2.43 15.72 -16.79
CA ASP A 60 2.47 15.24 -18.18
C ASP A 60 2.88 13.76 -18.19
N TRP A 61 2.57 13.05 -19.28
CA TRP A 61 3.06 11.70 -19.51
C TRP A 61 3.13 11.35 -20.99
N ARG A 62 3.98 10.38 -21.34
CA ARG A 62 4.15 9.89 -22.70
C ARG A 62 4.64 8.45 -22.73
N LEU A 63 4.40 7.78 -23.85
CA LEU A 63 5.01 6.49 -24.16
C LEU A 63 6.33 6.74 -24.89
N GLU A 64 7.43 6.20 -24.36
CA GLU A 64 8.73 6.25 -25.01
C GLU A 64 9.67 5.15 -24.49
N PRO A 65 10.76 4.82 -25.21
CA PRO A 65 11.70 3.81 -24.74
C PRO A 65 12.47 4.24 -23.49
N HIS A 66 12.49 3.40 -22.46
CA HIS A 66 13.25 3.68 -21.24
C HIS A 66 14.76 3.80 -21.54
N PRO A 67 15.42 4.92 -21.19
CA PRO A 67 16.82 5.17 -21.58
C PRO A 67 17.81 4.12 -21.10
N GLN A 68 17.55 3.51 -19.94
CA GLN A 68 18.43 2.48 -19.36
C GLN A 68 18.15 1.07 -19.89
N VAL A 69 16.94 0.80 -20.39
CA VAL A 69 16.52 -0.53 -20.87
C VAL A 69 15.73 -0.45 -22.19
N PRO A 70 16.26 0.22 -23.23
CA PRO A 70 15.49 0.50 -24.46
C PRO A 70 15.06 -0.76 -25.23
N SER A 71 15.68 -1.92 -24.95
CA SER A 71 15.28 -3.21 -25.52
C SER A 71 13.93 -3.71 -25.04
N GLU A 72 13.39 -3.18 -23.95
CA GLU A 72 12.08 -3.54 -23.41
C GLU A 72 10.92 -2.84 -24.16
N GLY A 73 11.24 -1.91 -25.08
CA GLY A 73 10.26 -1.15 -25.83
C GLY A 73 9.79 0.10 -25.09
N ASP A 74 8.62 0.60 -25.49
CA ASP A 74 8.03 1.79 -24.89
C ASP A 74 7.55 1.50 -23.46
N GLN A 75 7.79 2.44 -22.55
CA GLN A 75 7.27 2.48 -21.19
C GLN A 75 6.59 3.82 -20.96
N VAL A 76 5.87 3.97 -19.85
CA VAL A 76 5.20 5.23 -19.52
C VAL A 76 6.19 6.12 -18.77
N HIS A 77 6.67 7.17 -19.42
CA HIS A 77 7.39 8.26 -18.75
C HIS A 77 6.38 9.30 -18.28
N PHE A 78 6.40 9.66 -17.01
CA PHE A 78 5.48 10.66 -16.47
C PHE A 78 6.19 11.63 -15.54
N HIS A 79 5.70 12.87 -15.53
CA HIS A 79 6.15 13.92 -14.63
C HIS A 79 5.09 14.16 -13.58
N TYR A 80 5.52 14.38 -12.35
CA TYR A 80 4.65 14.63 -11.22
C TYR A 80 5.15 15.79 -10.38
N ARG A 81 4.23 16.39 -9.61
CA ARG A 81 4.53 17.46 -8.66
C ARG A 81 3.81 17.22 -7.35
N PHE A 82 4.49 17.54 -6.25
CA PHE A 82 3.89 17.71 -4.93
C PHE A 82 3.85 19.21 -4.57
N ASP A 83 2.68 19.70 -4.17
CA ASP A 83 2.50 21.05 -3.67
C ASP A 83 2.16 20.99 -2.17
N GLY A 84 2.87 21.75 -1.34
CA GLY A 84 2.60 21.87 0.10
C GLY A 84 3.28 20.83 0.99
N ALA A 85 4.06 19.90 0.44
CA ALA A 85 4.96 19.05 1.23
C ALA A 85 6.18 19.88 1.70
N ASP A 86 6.62 19.65 2.92
CA ASP A 86 7.81 20.26 3.51
C ASP A 86 8.97 19.25 3.63
N GLU A 87 10.17 19.71 4.02
CA GLU A 87 11.37 18.85 4.13
C GLU A 87 11.27 17.73 5.18
N ILE A 88 10.25 17.77 6.05
CA ILE A 88 10.05 16.82 7.15
C ILE A 88 8.97 15.79 6.78
N SER A 89 7.93 16.22 6.06
CA SER A 89 6.90 15.35 5.52
C SER A 89 7.38 14.71 4.23
N ASP A 90 7.43 13.38 4.17
CA ASP A 90 7.74 12.67 2.91
C ASP A 90 6.55 11.84 2.41
N PRO A 91 5.40 12.49 2.05
CA PRO A 91 4.25 11.77 1.55
C PRO A 91 4.60 10.98 0.28
N GLY A 92 4.11 9.75 0.22
CA GLY A 92 4.20 8.89 -0.95
C GLY A 92 2.81 8.58 -1.49
N VAL A 93 2.61 8.62 -2.81
CA VAL A 93 1.34 8.20 -3.42
C VAL A 93 1.59 7.16 -4.50
N ASP A 94 0.63 6.26 -4.69
CA ASP A 94 0.71 5.30 -5.79
C ASP A 94 0.34 6.00 -7.10
N ALA A 95 1.26 5.94 -8.07
CA ALA A 95 1.04 6.31 -9.45
C ALA A 95 0.79 5.06 -10.29
N CYS A 96 -0.29 5.05 -11.06
CA CYS A 96 -0.71 3.92 -11.87
C CYS A 96 -0.97 4.33 -13.32
N ALA A 97 -0.38 3.60 -14.26
CA ALA A 97 -0.78 3.64 -15.66
C ALA A 97 -2.09 2.86 -15.78
N VAL A 98 -3.09 3.43 -16.45
CA VAL A 98 -4.43 2.82 -16.55
C VAL A 98 -4.90 2.72 -17.98
N ASP A 99 -5.76 1.74 -18.25
CA ASP A 99 -6.49 1.67 -19.51
C ASP A 99 -7.70 2.63 -19.54
N LYS A 100 -8.44 2.62 -20.65
CA LYS A 100 -9.64 3.45 -20.85
C LYS A 100 -10.77 3.13 -19.85
N GLU A 101 -10.75 1.95 -19.24
CA GLU A 101 -11.71 1.48 -18.25
C GLU A 101 -11.22 1.77 -16.83
N ARG A 102 -10.06 2.44 -16.67
CA ARG A 102 -9.38 2.72 -15.41
C ARG A 102 -8.88 1.47 -14.68
N VAL A 103 -8.53 0.42 -15.42
CA VAL A 103 -7.84 -0.74 -14.87
C VAL A 103 -6.34 -0.46 -14.87
N ALA A 104 -5.67 -0.69 -13.74
CA ALA A 104 -4.23 -0.50 -13.59
C ALA A 104 -3.43 -1.51 -14.44
N LEU A 105 -2.55 -0.98 -15.29
CA LEU A 105 -1.63 -1.72 -16.15
C LEU A 105 -0.22 -1.83 -15.54
N GLY A 106 0.06 -1.03 -14.52
CA GLY A 106 1.31 -1.00 -13.76
C GLY A 106 1.26 0.15 -12.76
N CYS A 107 1.76 -0.07 -11.54
CA CYS A 107 1.74 0.91 -10.46
C CYS A 107 3.06 0.93 -9.71
N GLN A 108 3.43 2.10 -9.18
CA GLN A 108 4.50 2.25 -8.21
C GLN A 108 4.22 3.44 -7.28
N THR A 109 4.84 3.42 -6.11
CA THR A 109 4.78 4.56 -5.18
C THR A 109 5.84 5.57 -5.58
N VAL A 110 5.45 6.85 -5.67
CA VAL A 110 6.37 7.99 -5.83
C VAL A 110 6.36 8.83 -4.56
N TYR A 111 7.53 9.27 -4.12
CA TYR A 111 7.70 10.05 -2.90
C TYR A 111 7.99 11.51 -3.20
N SER A 112 7.50 12.41 -2.34
CA SER A 112 7.81 13.83 -2.46
C SER A 112 9.31 14.12 -2.34
N SER A 113 10.05 13.31 -1.57
CA SER A 113 11.50 13.40 -1.41
C SER A 113 12.28 12.96 -2.64
N GLU A 114 11.65 12.37 -3.65
CA GLU A 114 12.26 12.04 -4.94
C GLU A 114 12.10 13.18 -5.95
N ALA A 115 11.22 14.15 -5.65
CA ALA A 115 10.88 15.25 -6.52
C ALA A 115 11.79 16.46 -6.24
N PHE A 116 12.67 16.79 -7.19
CA PHE A 116 13.61 17.91 -7.08
C PHE A 116 13.58 18.78 -8.34
N GLY A 117 12.80 19.87 -8.29
CA GLY A 117 12.70 20.86 -9.34
C GLY A 117 13.54 22.11 -9.09
N PRO A 118 13.68 22.98 -10.12
CA PRO A 118 14.21 24.32 -9.93
C PRO A 118 13.35 25.11 -8.92
N ASP A 119 13.96 26.07 -8.23
CA ASP A 119 13.27 26.97 -7.27
C ASP A 119 12.58 26.29 -6.07
N ALA A 120 13.05 25.09 -5.70
CA ALA A 120 12.49 24.26 -4.62
C ALA A 120 11.06 23.74 -4.90
N ASP A 121 10.63 23.72 -6.17
CA ASP A 121 9.43 23.01 -6.58
C ASP A 121 9.67 21.50 -6.43
N LEU A 122 8.77 20.78 -5.76
CA LEU A 122 8.86 19.33 -5.63
C LEU A 122 8.30 18.66 -6.88
N THR A 123 9.00 18.84 -8.01
CA THR A 123 8.69 18.23 -9.30
C THR A 123 9.68 17.12 -9.61
N GLY A 124 9.19 15.97 -10.05
CA GLY A 124 9.99 14.81 -10.43
C GLY A 124 9.45 14.14 -11.69
N ASP A 125 10.15 13.11 -12.13
CA ASP A 125 9.71 12.24 -13.21
C ASP A 125 10.08 10.79 -12.88
N ASP A 126 9.29 9.86 -13.42
CA ASP A 126 9.49 8.44 -13.19
C ASP A 126 8.90 7.61 -14.34
N TRP A 127 9.12 6.30 -14.28
CA TRP A 127 8.80 5.34 -15.32
C TRP A 127 7.92 4.22 -14.80
N LEU A 128 6.81 3.94 -15.49
CA LEU A 128 6.00 2.75 -15.21
C LEU A 128 6.23 1.71 -16.30
N ALA A 129 6.72 0.55 -15.89
CA ALA A 129 6.77 -0.62 -16.74
C ALA A 129 5.35 -1.16 -16.97
N VAL A 130 4.99 -1.35 -18.24
CA VAL A 130 3.70 -1.87 -18.67
C VAL A 130 3.91 -2.92 -19.77
N GLU A 131 3.17 -4.03 -19.71
CA GLU A 131 3.32 -5.10 -20.70
C GLU A 131 2.75 -4.72 -22.08
N HIS A 132 1.71 -3.88 -22.07
CA HIS A 132 0.97 -3.45 -23.26
C HIS A 132 0.86 -1.92 -23.30
N PRO A 133 1.92 -1.19 -23.68
CA PRO A 133 1.95 0.27 -23.70
C PRO A 133 0.81 0.88 -24.53
N GLU A 134 0.39 0.21 -25.60
CA GLU A 134 -0.71 0.65 -26.47
C GLU A 134 -2.08 0.70 -25.79
N GLN A 135 -2.23 0.07 -24.61
CA GLN A 135 -3.46 0.07 -23.83
C GLN A 135 -3.55 1.24 -22.85
N VAL A 136 -2.43 1.94 -22.60
CA VAL A 136 -2.37 3.04 -21.64
C VAL A 136 -3.20 4.22 -22.15
N ALA A 137 -4.18 4.63 -21.36
CA ALA A 137 -5.04 5.78 -21.61
C ALA A 137 -4.74 6.97 -20.69
N GLY A 138 -3.99 6.75 -19.59
CA GLY A 138 -3.58 7.81 -18.68
C GLY A 138 -2.73 7.30 -17.52
N VAL A 139 -2.25 8.25 -16.70
CA VAL A 139 -1.62 7.99 -15.41
C VAL A 139 -2.46 8.65 -14.32
N LEU A 140 -2.80 7.90 -13.28
CA LEU A 140 -3.59 8.37 -12.14
C LEU A 140 -2.80 8.20 -10.85
N LEU A 141 -3.05 9.09 -9.90
CA LEU A 141 -2.53 9.04 -8.54
C LEU A 141 -3.65 8.58 -7.60
N ILE A 142 -3.29 7.79 -6.60
CA ILE A 142 -4.17 7.39 -5.51
C ILE A 142 -3.84 8.26 -4.30
N PRO A 143 -4.83 8.93 -3.66
CA PRO A 143 -4.57 9.94 -2.64
C PRO A 143 -3.95 9.39 -1.35
N ASN A 144 -4.05 8.09 -1.07
CA ASN A 144 -3.61 7.52 0.20
C ASN A 144 -2.09 7.61 0.37
N ASP A 145 -1.65 8.19 1.47
CA ASP A 145 -0.23 8.32 1.81
C ASP A 145 0.41 6.95 2.16
N GLN A 146 1.37 6.54 1.35
CA GLN A 146 2.15 5.32 1.44
C GLN A 146 3.47 5.48 2.22
N SER A 147 3.71 6.65 2.84
CA SER A 147 4.92 6.96 3.61
C SER A 147 5.07 6.20 4.95
N TYR A 148 4.10 5.37 5.31
CA TYR A 148 4.09 4.66 6.58
C TYR A 148 5.23 3.63 6.69
N ASP A 149 5.91 3.58 7.85
CA ASP A 149 6.96 2.59 8.13
C ASP A 149 6.36 1.17 8.26
N ARG A 150 6.48 0.38 7.19
CA ARG A 150 5.96 -0.99 7.07
C ARG A 150 6.47 -1.98 8.13
N ARG A 151 7.42 -1.58 8.98
CA ARG A 151 8.21 -2.54 9.77
C ARG A 151 7.44 -3.30 10.81
N THR A 152 6.22 -2.92 11.16
CA THR A 152 5.55 -3.63 12.22
C THR A 152 4.03 -3.67 12.13
N CYS A 153 3.54 -4.90 12.30
CA CYS A 153 2.15 -5.22 12.55
C CYS A 153 1.89 -5.54 14.03
N GLU A 154 2.85 -5.26 14.92
CA GLU A 154 2.74 -5.47 16.35
C GLU A 154 2.05 -4.26 16.96
N GLN A 155 0.87 -4.42 17.59
CA GLN A 155 0.03 -3.33 18.13
C GLN A 155 0.74 -2.27 19.02
N ASP A 156 1.99 -2.47 19.44
CA ASP A 156 2.76 -1.45 20.15
C ASP A 156 3.35 -0.44 19.15
N VAL A 157 2.99 0.83 19.31
CA VAL A 157 3.51 1.97 18.53
C VAL A 157 5.04 2.10 18.56
N LYS A 158 5.72 1.56 19.58
CA LYS A 158 7.19 1.56 19.72
C LYS A 158 7.85 0.44 18.96
N ASP A 159 7.15 -0.67 18.87
CA ASP A 159 7.50 -1.78 18.02
C ASP A 159 6.65 -1.61 16.76
N GLY A 160 6.59 -0.42 16.15
CA GLY A 160 5.98 -0.01 14.86
C GLY A 160 4.54 -0.40 14.49
N GLY A 161 3.69 -0.85 15.41
CA GLY A 161 2.26 -1.01 15.12
C GLY A 161 1.56 0.31 14.86
N GLY A 162 0.50 0.25 14.05
CA GLY A 162 -0.34 1.42 13.80
C GLY A 162 -1.38 1.20 12.72
N THR A 163 -2.10 2.27 12.39
CA THR A 163 -3.01 2.25 11.24
C THR A 163 -2.17 2.45 10.00
N HIS A 164 -2.17 1.46 9.10
CA HIS A 164 -1.49 1.52 7.81
C HIS A 164 -2.42 2.12 6.73
N PRO A 165 -1.87 2.64 5.62
CA PRO A 165 -2.68 2.93 4.45
C PRO A 165 -3.34 1.66 3.88
N PRO A 166 -4.30 1.79 2.96
CA PRO A 166 -4.75 0.67 2.14
C PRO A 166 -3.56 0.01 1.42
N GLU A 167 -3.72 -1.26 1.06
CA GLU A 167 -2.73 -1.97 0.24
C GLU A 167 -2.43 -1.17 -1.04
N PRO A 168 -1.14 -1.01 -1.41
CA PRO A 168 -0.75 -0.33 -2.62
C PRO A 168 -1.48 -0.90 -3.85
N ALA A 169 -1.80 -0.05 -4.81
CA ALA A 169 -2.45 -0.52 -6.02
C ALA A 169 -1.55 -1.43 -6.86
N GLY A 170 -2.17 -2.45 -7.44
CA GLY A 170 -1.50 -3.45 -8.27
C GLY A 170 -2.10 -3.55 -9.67
N LEU A 171 -1.41 -4.30 -10.53
CA LEU A 171 -1.89 -4.63 -11.87
C LEU A 171 -3.26 -5.34 -11.80
N GLY A 172 -4.21 -4.88 -12.60
CA GLY A 172 -5.59 -5.39 -12.65
C GLY A 172 -6.56 -4.72 -11.69
N ASP A 173 -6.08 -3.82 -10.81
CA ASP A 173 -6.96 -3.07 -9.93
C ASP A 173 -7.82 -2.06 -10.69
N GLN A 174 -9.09 -1.94 -10.29
CA GLN A 174 -10.01 -0.94 -10.79
C GLN A 174 -9.87 0.36 -9.99
N LEU A 175 -9.60 1.48 -10.67
CA LEU A 175 -9.40 2.81 -10.11
C LEU A 175 -10.51 3.81 -10.49
#